data_AF-A0A1V4RPD3-F1
#
_entry.id   AF-A0A1V4RPD3-F1
#
_cell.length_a   1.000
_cell.length_b   1.000
_cell.length_c   1.000
_cell.angle_alpha   90.00
_cell.angle_beta   90.00
_cell.angle_gamma   90.00
#
_symmetry.space_group_name_H-M   'P 1'
#
loop_
_entity.id
_entity.type
_entity.pdbx_description
1 polymer ?
#
loop_
_entity_poly.entity_id
_entity_poly.type
_entity_poly.pdbx_seq_one_letter_code
_entity_poly.pdbx_strand_id
1 'polypeptide(L)'
;MLTKLNKKRDEKGFTLIELMIVIAIIGILAAIAIPQFAAYRERAYTSALKSDAHSFANAQEAYYADEDTYCSTLATLQLPKYGAELSDNTTPLNSYILCH
;
A
#
# COMPACT_ATOMS: atom_id res chain seq x y z
N MET A 1 35.56 -57.17 -6.57
CA MET A 1 35.26 -55.88 -7.23
C MET A 1 33.77 -55.63 -7.10
N LEU A 2 33.41 -54.43 -6.64
CA LEU A 2 32.09 -54.06 -6.09
C LEU A 2 30.95 -54.14 -7.13
N THR A 3 29.92 -54.92 -6.80
CA THR A 3 28.67 -55.02 -7.56
C THR A 3 27.84 -53.76 -7.35
N LYS A 4 27.61 -52.98 -8.42
CA LYS A 4 26.74 -51.80 -8.40
C LYS A 4 25.29 -52.18 -8.12
N LEU A 5 24.72 -51.69 -7.03
CA LEU A 5 23.29 -51.68 -6.77
C LEU A 5 22.66 -50.50 -7.50
N ASN A 6 22.02 -50.75 -8.64
CA ASN A 6 21.21 -49.75 -9.34
C ASN A 6 19.88 -49.57 -8.61
N LYS A 7 19.86 -48.68 -7.62
CA LYS A 7 18.65 -48.24 -6.92
C LYS A 7 17.81 -47.42 -7.91
N LYS A 8 16.80 -48.05 -8.54
CA LYS A 8 15.76 -47.33 -9.28
C LYS A 8 15.20 -46.28 -8.33
N ARG A 9 15.46 -45.01 -8.63
CA ARG A 9 14.80 -43.89 -7.97
C ARG A 9 13.36 -43.94 -8.46
N ASP A 10 12.43 -44.07 -7.53
CA ASP A 10 11.00 -43.99 -7.79
C ASP A 10 10.71 -42.53 -8.13
N GLU A 11 10.88 -42.16 -9.41
CA GLU A 11 10.63 -40.81 -9.89
C GLU A 11 9.11 -40.63 -10.02
N LYS A 12 8.46 -40.36 -8.89
CA LYS A 12 7.05 -39.95 -8.85
C LYS A 12 6.95 -38.56 -9.48
N GLY A 13 6.75 -38.52 -10.79
CA GLY A 13 6.43 -37.30 -11.52
C GLY A 13 5.05 -36.77 -11.12
N PHE A 14 4.96 -35.45 -10.98
CA PHE A 14 3.69 -34.74 -10.80
C PHE A 14 2.82 -34.98 -12.03
N THR A 15 1.55 -35.33 -11.84
CA THR A 15 0.67 -35.52 -13.00
C THR A 15 0.29 -34.16 -13.59
N LEU A 16 0.20 -34.07 -14.93
CA LEU A 16 -0.24 -32.83 -15.58
C LEU A 16 -1.64 -32.40 -15.11
N ILE A 17 -2.50 -33.37 -14.78
CA ILE A 17 -3.85 -33.11 -14.29
C ILE A 17 -3.86 -32.50 -12.89
N GLU A 18 -2.97 -32.93 -11.98
CA GLU A 18 -2.80 -32.27 -10.68
C GLU A 18 -2.40 -30.81 -10.84
N LEU A 19 -1.53 -30.49 -11.80
CA LEU A 19 -1.15 -29.10 -12.05
C LEU A 19 -2.30 -28.28 -12.64
N MET A 20 -3.08 -28.88 -13.55
CA MET A 20 -4.22 -28.21 -14.19
C MET A 20 -5.31 -27.80 -13.19
N ILE A 21 -5.65 -28.66 -12.24
CA ILE A 21 -6.66 -28.32 -11.23
C ILE A 21 -6.17 -27.20 -10.29
N VAL A 22 -4.86 -27.18 -9.99
CA VAL A 22 -4.28 -26.15 -9.10
C VAL A 22 -4.36 -24.78 -9.77
N ILE A 23 -3.95 -24.66 -11.03
CA ILE A 23 -4.04 -23.38 -11.74
C ILE A 23 -5.48 -22.94 -11.96
N ALA A 24 -6.43 -23.88 -12.12
CA ALA A 24 -7.84 -23.57 -12.23
C ALA A 24 -8.37 -22.96 -10.93
N ILE A 25 -8.02 -23.52 -9.77
CA ILE A 25 -8.42 -22.99 -8.46
C ILE A 25 -7.77 -21.61 -8.22
N ILE A 26 -6.47 -21.46 -8.49
CA ILE A 26 -5.76 -20.17 -8.35
C ILE A 26 -6.39 -19.11 -9.27
N GLY A 27 -6.78 -19.48 -10.50
CA GLY A 27 -7.45 -18.60 -11.44
C GLY A 27 -8.79 -18.06 -10.92
N ILE A 28 -9.61 -18.92 -10.31
CA ILE A 28 -10.89 -18.51 -9.71
C ILE A 28 -10.65 -17.55 -8.52
N LEU A 29 -9.68 -17.88 -7.65
CA LEU A 29 -9.35 -17.03 -6.51
C LEU A 29 -8.80 -15.66 -6.96
N ALA A 30 -7.91 -15.63 -7.95
CA ALA A 30 -7.32 -14.41 -8.49
C ALA A 30 -8.37 -13.50 -9.14
N ALA A 31 -9.34 -14.07 -9.87
CA ALA A 31 -10.40 -13.31 -10.52
C ALA A 31 -11.25 -12.49 -9.52
N ILE A 32 -11.46 -13.00 -8.30
CA ILE A 32 -12.20 -12.29 -7.25
C ILE A 32 -11.26 -11.38 -6.44
N ALA A 33 -10.05 -11.84 -6.14
CA ALA A 33 -9.12 -11.13 -5.27
C ALA A 33 -8.57 -9.84 -5.88
N ILE A 34 -8.27 -9.83 -7.19
CA ILE A 34 -7.69 -8.67 -7.87
C ILE A 34 -8.60 -7.42 -7.81
N PRO A 35 -9.88 -7.47 -8.24
CA PRO A 35 -10.75 -6.28 -8.16
C PRO A 35 -11.03 -5.86 -6.71
N GLN A 36 -11.18 -6.82 -5.79
CA GLN A 36 -11.36 -6.51 -4.36
C GLN A 36 -10.14 -5.79 -3.78
N PHE A 37 -8.93 -6.24 -4.10
CA PHE A 37 -7.69 -5.64 -3.62
C PHE A 37 -7.50 -4.22 -4.17
N ALA A 38 -7.85 -3.97 -5.43
CA ALA A 38 -7.83 -2.64 -6.01
C ALA A 38 -8.76 -1.68 -5.25
N ALA A 39 -10.01 -2.08 -5.01
CA ALA A 39 -10.97 -1.29 -4.24
C ALA A 39 -10.53 -1.08 -2.78
N TYR A 40 -9.90 -2.08 -2.16
CA TYR A 40 -9.36 -1.96 -0.80
C TYR A 40 -8.24 -0.92 -0.74
N ARG A 41 -7.32 -0.93 -1.71
CA ARG A 41 -6.25 0.08 -1.81
C ARG A 41 -6.82 1.49 -1.97
N GLU A 42 -7.81 1.68 -2.83
CA GLU A 42 -8.47 2.98 -3.01
C GLU A 42 -9.11 3.50 -1.71
N ARG A 43 -9.79 2.62 -0.96
CA ARG A 43 -10.33 2.96 0.36
C ARG A 43 -9.25 3.30 1.38
N ALA A 44 -8.12 2.59 1.36
CA ALA A 44 -6.98 2.90 2.20
C ALA A 44 -6.40 4.29 1.87
N TYR A 45 -6.26 4.63 0.57
CA TYR A 45 -5.80 5.95 0.13
C TYR A 45 -6.76 7.07 0.54
N THR A 46 -8.07 6.88 0.34
CA THR A 46 -9.07 7.90 0.74
C THR A 46 -9.14 8.09 2.25
N SER A 47 -8.99 7.01 3.03
CA SER A 47 -8.90 7.10 4.49
C SER A 47 -7.64 7.82 4.96
N ALA A 48 -6.49 7.54 4.33
CA ALA A 48 -5.24 8.23 4.62
C ALA A 48 -5.34 9.73 4.29
N LEU A 49 -5.84 10.08 3.11
CA LEU A 49 -6.06 11.48 2.69
C LEU A 49 -6.97 12.23 3.66
N LYS A 50 -8.04 11.59 4.15
CA LYS A 50 -8.93 12.20 5.13
C LYS A 50 -8.20 12.47 6.45
N SER A 51 -7.40 11.52 6.92
CA SER A 51 -6.59 11.67 8.13
C SER A 51 -5.57 12.80 7.98
N ASP A 52 -4.86 12.84 6.85
CA ASP A 52 -3.88 13.88 6.54
C ASP A 52 -4.56 15.26 6.52
N ALA A 53 -5.70 15.40 5.84
CA ALA A 53 -6.47 16.64 5.79
C ALA A 53 -6.89 17.14 7.18
N HIS A 54 -7.32 16.24 8.07
CA HIS A 54 -7.61 16.61 9.47
C HIS A 54 -6.36 17.06 10.22
N SER A 55 -5.21 16.39 10.00
CA SER A 55 -3.94 16.81 10.59
C SER A 55 -3.52 18.20 10.11
N PHE A 56 -3.68 18.49 8.81
CA PHE A 56 -3.40 19.83 8.26
C PHE A 56 -4.34 20.90 8.79
N ALA A 57 -5.64 20.60 8.93
CA ALA A 57 -6.59 21.54 9.52
C ALA A 57 -6.18 21.90 10.96
N ASN A 58 -5.83 20.90 11.79
CA ASN A 58 -5.36 21.13 13.15
C ASN A 58 -4.05 21.95 13.17
N ALA A 59 -3.12 21.65 12.26
CA ALA A 59 -1.87 22.40 12.14
C ALA A 59 -2.10 23.84 11.70
N GLN A 60 -3.07 24.09 10.81
CA GLN A 60 -3.48 25.44 10.41
C GLN A 60 -4.09 26.21 11.57
N GLU A 61 -4.96 25.59 12.36
CA GLU A 61 -5.54 26.20 13.56
C GLU A 61 -4.46 26.55 14.59
N ALA A 62 -3.49 25.65 14.80
CA ALA A 62 -2.35 25.89 15.68
C ALA A 62 -1.46 27.04 15.18
N TYR A 63 -1.24 27.14 13.86
CA TYR A 63 -0.51 28.24 13.26
C TYR A 63 -1.26 29.58 13.39
N TYR A 64 -2.59 29.57 13.14
CA TYR A 64 -3.42 30.76 13.29
C TYR A 64 -3.42 31.29 14.73
N ALA A 65 -3.39 30.41 15.73
CA ALA A 65 -3.29 30.80 17.13
C ALA A 65 -1.97 31.52 17.50
N ASP A 66 -0.91 31.32 16.71
CA ASP A 66 0.40 31.93 16.94
C ASP A 66 0.63 33.20 16.12
N GLU A 67 0.20 33.21 14.86
CA GLU A 67 0.57 34.23 13.86
C GLU A 67 -0.63 35.07 13.38
N ASP A 68 -1.83 34.84 13.93
CA ASP A 68 -3.11 35.50 13.57
C ASP A 68 -3.46 35.45 12.05
N THR A 69 -2.83 34.53 11.32
CA THR A 69 -3.00 34.35 9.87
C THR A 69 -2.91 32.87 9.51
N TYR A 70 -3.53 32.47 8.41
CA TYR A 70 -3.39 31.10 7.90
C TYR A 70 -2.11 30.97 7.08
N CYS A 71 -1.44 29.83 7.23
CA CYS A 71 -0.20 29.61 6.49
C CYS A 71 -0.47 29.29 5.02
N SER A 72 0.32 29.89 4.14
CA SER A 72 0.29 29.66 2.70
C SER A 72 1.29 28.60 2.22
N THR A 73 2.10 28.00 3.12
CA THR A 73 3.16 27.06 2.74
C THR A 73 3.17 25.80 3.60
N LEU A 74 3.22 24.63 2.96
CA LEU A 74 3.29 23.35 3.67
C LEU A 74 4.54 23.19 4.53
N ALA A 75 5.67 23.74 4.07
CA ALA A 75 6.96 23.63 4.77
C ALA A 75 6.89 24.19 6.20
N THR A 76 6.07 25.21 6.42
CA THR A 76 5.88 25.82 7.74
C THR A 76 5.01 24.96 8.65
N LEU A 77 4.00 24.27 8.09
CA LEU A 77 3.12 23.36 8.84
C LEU A 77 3.78 22.02 9.17
N GLN A 78 4.74 21.59 8.34
CA GLN A 78 5.53 20.38 8.53
C GLN A 78 6.62 20.54 9.60
N LEU A 79 6.79 21.73 10.17
CA LEU A 79 7.68 21.92 11.30
C LEU A 79 7.20 21.10 12.50
N PRO A 80 8.11 20.54 13.32
CA PRO A 80 7.75 19.79 14.54
C PRO A 80 6.86 20.57 15.52
N LYS A 81 6.79 21.90 15.37
CA LYS A 81 5.92 22.80 16.13
C LYS A 81 4.43 22.60 15.81
N TYR A 82 4.07 22.36 14.55
CA TYR A 82 2.68 22.25 14.09
C TYR A 82 2.31 20.83 13.66
N GLY A 83 3.30 19.96 13.42
CA GLY A 83 3.13 18.50 13.38
C GLY A 83 2.31 17.97 12.19
N ALA A 84 2.20 18.73 11.09
CA ALA A 84 1.55 18.22 9.89
C ALA A 84 2.48 17.26 9.14
N GLU A 85 2.15 15.98 9.14
CA GLU A 85 2.89 14.96 8.40
C GLU A 85 2.03 14.41 7.26
N LEU A 86 2.65 14.22 6.09
CA LEU A 86 2.00 13.56 4.96
C LEU A 86 2.17 12.04 5.11
N SER A 87 1.10 11.28 4.92
CA SER A 87 1.20 9.83 4.89
C SER A 87 1.98 9.36 3.65
N ASP A 88 2.99 8.50 3.81
CA ASP A 88 3.80 7.93 2.70
C ASP A 88 2.96 7.19 1.64
N ASN A 89 1.70 6.88 1.95
CA ASN A 89 0.76 6.25 1.02
C ASN A 89 0.09 7.23 0.07
N THR A 90 0.22 8.56 0.22
CA THR A 90 -0.41 9.56 -0.66
C THR A 90 0.55 10.14 -1.71
N THR A 91 1.64 9.43 -2.00
CA THR A 91 2.78 9.87 -2.83
C THR A 91 2.49 10.42 -4.24
N PRO A 92 1.44 10.04 -5.00
CA PRO A 92 1.16 10.73 -6.26
C PRO A 92 0.53 12.12 -6.08
N LEU A 93 0.06 12.48 -4.88
CA LEU A 93 -0.60 13.77 -4.58
C LEU A 93 0.24 14.70 -3.70
N ASN A 94 1.40 14.26 -3.19
CA ASN A 94 2.35 15.11 -2.46
C ASN A 94 2.74 16.38 -3.26
N SER A 95 2.68 16.32 -4.60
CA SER A 95 2.96 17.47 -5.45
C SER A 95 1.80 18.48 -5.62
N TYR A 96 0.57 18.15 -5.21
CA TYR A 96 -0.62 19.00 -5.40
C TYR A 96 -1.10 19.73 -4.14
N ILE A 97 -0.59 19.37 -2.95
CA ILE A 97 -0.91 20.05 -1.69
C ILE A 97 0.03 21.27 -1.48
N LEU A 98 0.89 21.61 -2.45
CA LEU A 98 1.58 22.89 -2.44
C LEU A 98 0.55 23.99 -2.67
N CYS A 99 0.08 24.61 -1.58
CA CYS A 99 -0.67 25.87 -1.60
C CYS A 99 0.00 26.84 -2.58
N HIS A 100 -0.73 27.20 -3.62
CA HIS A 100 -0.49 28.41 -4.40
C HIS A 100 -1.28 29.54 -3.79
#